data_AF-A0A5K1FS94-F1
#
_entry.id   AF-A0A5K1FS94-F1
#
_cell.length_a   1.000
_cell.length_b   1.000
_cell.length_c   1.000
_cell.angle_alpha   90.00
_cell.angle_beta   90.00
_cell.angle_gamma   90.00
#
_symmetry.space_group_name_H-M   'P 1'
#
loop_
_entity.id
_entity.type
_entity.pdbx_description
1 polymer ?
#
loop_
_entity_poly.entity_id
_entity_poly.type
_entity_poly.pdbx_seq_one_letter_code
_entity_poly.pdbx_strand_id
1 'polypeptide(L)' 'YEFRVNYEEWFNKMKPSLGPDVSAQVHSAMNSTEENIKSCYKVKSEMRSALNGLLK' A
#
# COMPACT_ATOMS: atom_id res chain seq x y z
N TYR A 1 2.87 -3.00 -2.23
CA TYR A 1 2.16 -3.19 -3.49
C TYR A 1 1.38 -1.94 -3.90
N GLU A 2 0.30 -1.56 -3.18
CA GLU A 2 -0.60 -0.45 -3.57
C GLU A 2 0.15 0.87 -3.82
N PHE A 3 1.12 1.21 -2.96
CA PHE A 3 1.94 2.42 -3.13
C PHE A 3 2.69 2.45 -4.46
N ARG A 4 3.40 1.37 -4.81
CA ARG A 4 4.12 1.25 -6.08
C ARG A 4 3.16 1.40 -7.25
N VAL A 5 2.08 0.62 -7.27
CA VAL A 5 1.11 0.64 -8.37
C VAL A 5 0.51 2.03 -8.61
N ASN A 6 0.22 2.79 -7.55
CA ASN A 6 -0.45 4.08 -7.68
C ASN A 6 0.50 5.26 -7.87
N TYR A 7 1.75 5.16 -7.41
CA TYR A 7 2.64 6.33 -7.28
C TYR A 7 3.99 6.16 -7.94
N GLU A 8 4.34 5.00 -8.49
CA GLU A 8 5.65 4.75 -9.12
C GLU A 8 5.97 5.76 -10.25
N GLU A 9 5.02 6.00 -11.15
CA GLU A 9 5.20 6.96 -12.25
C GLU A 9 5.46 8.38 -11.73
N TRP A 10 4.60 8.85 -10.82
CA TRP A 10 4.73 10.17 -10.22
C TRP A 10 6.05 10.31 -9.45
N PHE A 11 6.41 9.29 -8.68
CA PHE A 11 7.61 9.27 -7.86
C PHE A 11 8.88 9.36 -8.72
N ASN A 12 8.93 8.58 -9.80
CA ASN A 12 10.05 8.58 -10.75
C ASN A 12 10.17 9.92 -11.49
N LYS A 13 9.04 10.57 -11.79
CA LYS A 13 8.99 11.88 -12.45
C LYS A 13 9.42 13.02 -11.52
N MET A 14 8.88 13.06 -10.31
CA MET A 14 9.03 14.20 -9.40
C MET A 14 10.26 14.10 -8.51
N LYS A 15 10.79 12.89 -8.28
CA LYS A 15 11.95 12.63 -7.41
C LYS A 15 11.86 13.41 -6.08
N PRO A 16 10.76 13.23 -5.32
CA PRO A 16 10.52 14.02 -4.13
C PRO A 16 11.65 13.83 -3.11
N SER A 17 12.05 14.92 -2.45
CA SER A 17 12.99 14.84 -1.32
C SER A 17 12.25 14.27 -0.11
N LEU A 18 12.73 13.13 0.38
CA LEU A 18 12.17 12.44 1.53
C LEU A 18 13.19 12.44 2.68
N GLY A 19 12.69 12.59 3.90
CA GLY A 19 13.51 12.35 5.08
C GLY A 19 13.99 10.89 5.18
N PRO A 20 15.03 10.61 5.96
CA PRO A 20 15.67 9.28 6.02
C PRO A 20 14.68 8.14 6.33
N ASP A 21 13.80 8.34 7.31
CA ASP A 21 12.84 7.32 7.74
C ASP A 21 11.80 7.00 6.66
N VAL A 22 11.36 8.03 5.94
CA VAL A 22 10.36 7.88 4.88
C VAL A 22 10.99 7.29 3.62
N SER A 23 12.23 7.66 3.31
CA SER A 23 12.97 7.16 2.16
C SER A 23 13.12 5.63 2.22
N ALA A 24 13.46 5.08 3.38
CA ALA A 24 13.58 3.64 3.58
C ALA A 24 12.26 2.90 3.35
N GLN A 25 11.15 3.42 3.91
CA GLN A 25 9.82 2.81 3.75
C GLN A 25 9.34 2.87 2.30
N VAL A 26 9.53 4.00 1.63
CA VAL A 26 9.17 4.18 0.22
C VAL A 26 10.00 3.23 -0.65
N HIS A 27 11.30 3.11 -0.40
CA HIS A 27 12.15 2.17 -1.12
C HIS A 27 11.67 0.72 -0.96
N SER A 28 11.32 0.30 0.26
CA SER A 28 10.73 -1.02 0.49
C SER A 28 9.39 -1.20 -0.22
N ALA A 29 8.54 -0.17 -0.24
CA ALA A 29 7.25 -0.22 -0.92
C ALA A 29 7.40 -0.30 -2.45
N MET A 30 8.38 0.39 -3.03
CA MET A 30 8.71 0.33 -4.46
C MET A 30 9.29 -1.02 -4.89
N ASN A 31 9.95 -1.74 -3.99
CA ASN A 31 10.48 -3.07 -4.28
C ASN A 31 9.54 -4.22 -3.87
N SER A 32 8.34 -3.91 -3.39
CA SER A 32 7.39 -4.94 -2.94
C SER A 32 6.88 -5.80 -4.11
N THR A 33 6.87 -7.12 -3.87
CA THR A 33 6.27 -8.10 -4.78
C THR A 33 4.74 -8.08 -4.67
N GLU A 34 4.05 -8.71 -5.63
CA GLU A 34 2.59 -8.88 -5.58
C GLU A 34 2.16 -10.07 -4.72
N GLU A 35 3.09 -10.60 -3.92
CA GLU A 35 2.85 -11.75 -3.07
C GLU A 35 1.77 -11.44 -2.03
N ASN A 36 0.81 -12.35 -1.86
CA ASN A 36 -0.31 -12.23 -0.93
C ASN A 36 -1.30 -11.08 -1.15
N ILE A 37 -1.23 -10.31 -2.25
CA ILE A 37 -2.14 -9.16 -2.46
C ILE A 37 -3.61 -9.58 -2.49
N LYS A 38 -3.93 -10.71 -3.11
CA LYS A 38 -5.30 -11.27 -3.14
C LYS A 38 -5.81 -11.60 -1.74
N SER A 39 -4.94 -12.16 -0.89
CA SER A 39 -5.24 -12.45 0.51
C SER A 39 -5.51 -11.17 1.31
N CYS A 40 -4.70 -10.12 1.12
CA CYS A 40 -4.92 -8.81 1.74
C CYS A 40 -6.27 -8.20 1.34
N TYR A 41 -6.65 -8.24 0.06
CA TYR A 41 -7.95 -7.74 -0.38
C TYR A 41 -9.12 -8.53 0.20
N LYS A 42 -8.99 -9.86 0.31
CA LYS A 42 -9.98 -10.71 0.96
C LYS A 42 -10.17 -10.31 2.43
N VAL A 43 -9.07 -10.23 3.19
CA VAL A 43 -9.12 -9.82 4.62
C VAL A 43 -9.72 -8.42 4.79
N LYS A 44 -9.32 -7.46 3.93
CA LYS A 44 -9.86 -6.08 3.95
C LYS A 44 -11.38 -6.05 3.73
N SER A 45 -11.88 -6.87 2.82
CA SER A 45 -13.32 -6.99 2.53
C SER A 45 -14.07 -7.63 3.70
N GLU A 46 -13.56 -8.72 4.26
CA GLU A 46 -14.15 -9.43 5.39
C GLU A 46 -14.18 -8.57 6.65
N MET A 47 -13.09 -7.88 6.99
CA MET A 47 -13.03 -6.92 8.10
C MET A 47 -14.10 -5.83 7.95
N ARG A 48 -14.24 -5.26 6.74
CA ARG A 48 -15.25 -4.22 6.48
C ARG A 48 -16.67 -4.76 6.66
N SER A 49 -16.93 -5.98 6.19
CA SER A 49 -18.23 -6.64 6.38
C SER A 49 -18.55 -6.85 7.86
N ALA A 50 -17.58 -7.38 8.62
CA ALA A 50 -17.74 -7.61 10.06
C ALA A 50 -17.99 -6.31 10.83
N LEU A 51 -17.19 -5.26 10.57
CA LEU A 51 -17.37 -3.95 11.19
C LEU A 51 -18.75 -3.36 10.90
N ASN A 52 -19.21 -3.46 9.65
CA ASN A 52 -20.55 -3.00 9.29
C ASN A 52 -21.67 -3.80 9.97
N GLY A 53 -21.43 -5.08 10.29
CA GLY A 53 -22.37 -5.90 11.06
C GLY A 53 -22.44 -5.51 12.53
N LEU A 54 -21.35 -4.96 13.10
CA LEU A 54 -21.31 -4.51 14.49
C LEU A 54 -21.84 -3.10 14.71
N LEU A 55 -21.75 -2.25 13.67
CA LEU A 55 -22.18 -0.84 13.73
C LEU A 55 -23.65 -0.62 13.30
N LYS A 56 -24.37 -1.68 12.97
CA LYS A 56 -25.81 -1.66 12.65
C LYS A 56 -26.59 -2.30 13.78
#